data_AF-A0A9E0J2Z7-F1
#
_entry.id   AF-A0A9E0J2Z7-F1
#
_cell.length_a   1.000
_cell.length_b   1.000
_cell.length_c   1.000
_cell.angle_alpha   90.00
_cell.angle_beta   90.00
_cell.angle_gamma   90.00
#
_symmetry.space_group_name_H-M   'P 1'
#
loop_
_entity.id
_entity.type
_entity.pdbx_description
1 polymer ?
#
loop_
_entity_poly.entity_id
_entity_poly.type
_entity_poly.pdbx_seq_one_letter_code
_entity_poly.pdbx_strand_id
1 'polypeptide(L)' 'MADPTFIFGLLLRPAGTIFQRRVWNEISAIPLGETETYGALAKNLKNAPRAVCQACGTNPYPLVVPCHRVKG' A
#
# COMPACT_ATOMS: atom_id res chain seq x y z
N MET A 1 -16.83 15.29 -12.88
CA MET A 1 -15.85 14.70 -11.95
C MET A 1 -16.01 13.19 -12.03
N ALA A 2 -14.95 12.46 -12.35
CA ALA A 2 -14.98 10.99 -12.29
C ALA A 2 -15.13 10.55 -10.82
N ASP A 3 -15.85 9.44 -10.60
CA ASP A 3 -16.13 8.87 -9.29
C ASP A 3 -14.82 8.54 -8.51
N PRO A 4 -14.57 9.16 -7.33
CA PRO A 4 -13.37 8.88 -6.54
C PRO A 4 -13.35 7.49 -5.91
N THR A 5 -14.50 6.80 -5.87
CA THR A 5 -14.63 5.43 -5.37
C THR A 5 -14.45 4.36 -6.45
N PHE A 6 -14.12 4.77 -7.68
CA PHE A 6 -13.91 3.87 -8.80
C PHE A 6 -12.87 2.78 -8.48
N ILE A 7 -13.27 1.52 -8.71
CA ILE A 7 -12.42 0.35 -8.50
C ILE A 7 -11.76 -0.05 -9.82
N PHE A 8 -10.43 -0.13 -9.82
CA PHE A 8 -9.65 -0.55 -10.98
C PHE A 8 -9.79 -2.06 -11.25
N GLY A 9 -10.59 -2.43 -12.23
CA GLY A 9 -10.71 -3.81 -12.74
C GLY A 9 -9.56 -4.21 -13.69
N LEU A 10 -8.31 -4.04 -13.27
CA LEU A 10 -7.13 -4.29 -14.12
C LEU A 10 -6.49 -5.66 -13.84
N LEU A 11 -6.13 -6.37 -14.90
CA LEU A 11 -5.34 -7.60 -14.80
C LEU A 11 -3.87 -7.24 -14.57
N LEU A 12 -3.49 -7.04 -13.30
CA LEU A 12 -2.12 -6.72 -12.92
C LEU A 12 -1.22 -7.96 -12.97
N ARG A 13 -0.01 -7.79 -13.50
CA ARG A 13 1.01 -8.83 -13.43
C ARG A 13 1.43 -9.06 -11.97
N PRO A 14 1.50 -10.30 -11.47
CA PRO A 14 2.01 -10.56 -10.12
C PRO A 14 3.42 -9.99 -9.96
N ALA A 15 3.66 -9.30 -8.84
CA ALA A 15 4.94 -8.67 -8.55
C ALA A 15 5.34 -8.84 -7.07
N GLY A 16 6.62 -8.58 -6.79
CA GLY A 16 7.19 -8.51 -5.45
C GLY A 16 7.39 -9.84 -4.73
N THR A 17 7.96 -9.76 -3.54
CA THR A 17 8.08 -10.86 -2.58
C THR A 17 6.78 -11.06 -1.80
N ILE A 18 6.68 -12.17 -1.05
CA ILE A 18 5.53 -12.41 -0.15
C ILE A 18 5.38 -11.26 0.85
N PHE A 19 6.49 -10.76 1.40
CA PHE A 19 6.47 -9.63 2.34
C PHE A 19 5.96 -8.35 1.67
N GLN A 20 6.50 -7.99 0.51
CA GLN A 20 6.06 -6.80 -0.23
C GLN A 20 4.57 -6.83 -0.54
N ARG A 21 4.05 -7.97 -1.01
CA ARG A 21 2.61 -8.13 -1.26
C ARG A 21 1.76 -7.94 -0.01
N ARG A 22 2.20 -8.45 1.15
CA ARG A 22 1.50 -8.21 2.42
C ARG A 22 1.45 -6.73 2.77
N VAL A 23 2.56 -6.00 2.59
CA VAL A 23 2.59 -4.55 2.79
C VAL A 23 1.62 -3.85 1.84
N TRP A 24 1.63 -4.19 0.55
CA TRP A 24 0.75 -3.57 -0.43
C TRP A 24 -0.73 -3.86 -0.19
N ASN A 25 -1.06 -5.05 0.33
CA ASN A 25 -2.43 -5.39 0.72
C ASN A 25 -2.91 -4.52 1.89
N GLU A 26 -2.08 -4.34 2.93
CA GLU A 26 -2.41 -3.44 4.05
C GLU A 26 -2.58 -1.98 3.56
N ILE A 27 -1.69 -1.50 2.68
CA ILE A 27 -1.82 -0.16 2.08
C ILE A 27 -3.12 -0.02 1.28
N SER A 28 -3.51 -1.06 0.55
CA SER A 28 -4.74 -1.05 -0.26
C SER A 28 -6.01 -1.07 0.59
N ALA A 29 -5.92 -1.47 1.86
CA ALA A 29 -7.03 -1.43 2.81
C ALA A 29 -7.24 -0.03 3.42
N ILE A 30 -6.30 0.91 3.25
CA ILE A 30 -6.45 2.29 3.75
C ILE A 30 -7.60 2.98 3.00
N PRO A 31 -8.65 3.46 3.67
CA PRO A 31 -9.79 4.11 3.03
C PRO A 31 -9.42 5.36 2.22
N LEU A 32 -10.31 5.75 1.31
CA LEU A 32 -10.20 7.03 0.58
C LEU A 32 -10.31 8.21 1.56
N GLY A 33 -9.45 9.21 1.37
CA GLY A 33 -9.41 10.40 2.25
C GLY A 33 -8.66 10.16 3.57
N GLU A 34 -8.27 8.93 3.86
CA GLU A 34 -7.51 8.57 5.05
C GLU A 34 -6.03 8.33 4.75
N THR A 35 -5.22 8.43 5.79
CA THR A 35 -3.79 8.17 5.73
C THR A 35 -3.36 7.31 6.90
N GLU A 36 -2.32 6.51 6.68
CA GLU A 36 -1.69 5.69 7.71
C GLU A 36 -0.21 6.00 7.82
N THR A 37 0.44 5.52 8.90
CA THR A 37 1.88 5.71 9.10
C THR A 37 2.69 4.44 8.86
N TYR A 38 3.96 4.57 8.45
CA TYR A 38 4.86 3.41 8.37
C TYR A 38 4.97 2.66 9.71
N GLY A 39 4.92 3.38 10.83
CA GLY A 39 4.96 2.78 12.17
C GLY A 39 3.72 1.95 12.49
N ALA A 40 2.53 2.45 12.16
CA ALA A 40 1.26 1.72 12.36
C ALA A 40 1.21 0.45 11.49
N LEU A 41 1.52 0.57 10.20
CA LEU A 41 1.60 -0.57 9.29
C LEU A 41 2.62 -1.61 9.78
N ALA A 42 3.79 -1.17 10.23
CA ALA A 42 4.82 -2.05 10.77
C ALA A 42 4.39 -2.78 12.04
N LYS A 43 3.63 -2.13 12.92
CA LYS A 43 3.04 -2.75 14.10
C LYS A 43 2.06 -3.86 13.70
N ASN A 44 1.17 -3.60 12.74
CA ASN A 44 0.19 -4.58 12.25
C ASN A 44 0.87 -5.78 11.58
N LEU A 45 1.88 -5.50 10.75
CA LEU A 45 2.67 -6.50 10.03
C LEU A 45 3.71 -7.22 10.91
N LYS A 46 3.84 -6.83 12.19
CA LYS A 46 4.87 -7.32 13.14
C LYS A 46 6.27 -7.28 12.51
N ASN A 47 6.61 -6.13 11.94
CA ASN A 47 7.87 -5.92 11.23
C ASN A 47 8.50 -4.56 11.58
N ALA A 48 9.70 -4.28 11.06
CA ALA A 48 10.36 -3.01 11.27
C ALA A 48 9.77 -1.91 10.35
N PRO A 49 9.55 -0.67 10.84
CA PRO A 49 9.08 0.45 10.02
C PRO A 49 9.94 0.69 8.77
N ARG A 50 11.26 0.50 8.88
CA ARG A 50 12.18 0.63 7.76
C ARG A 50 11.88 -0.39 6.64
N ALA A 51 11.59 -1.64 6.98
CA ALA A 51 11.27 -2.67 6.00
C ALA A 51 9.94 -2.37 5.29
N VAL A 52 8.93 -1.88 6.02
CA VAL A 52 7.65 -1.45 5.44
C VAL A 52 7.84 -0.25 4.51
N CYS A 53 8.65 0.73 4.90
CA CYS A 53 8.99 1.87 4.05
C CYS A 53 9.66 1.44 2.73
N GLN A 54 10.62 0.51 2.79
CA GLN A 54 11.26 -0.04 1.59
C GLN A 54 10.28 -0.82 0.70
N ALA A 55 9.38 -1.61 1.30
CA ALA A 55 8.32 -2.30 0.56
C ALA A 55 7.34 -1.31 -0.10
N CYS A 56 6.99 -0.22 0.58
CA CYS A 56 6.16 0.85 0.04
C CYS A 56 6.83 1.53 -1.17
N GLY A 57 8.11 1.87 -1.05
CA GLY A 57 8.89 2.50 -2.13
C GLY A 57 9.16 1.59 -3.34
N THR A 58 8.96 0.28 -3.22
CA THR A 58 9.11 -0.70 -4.30
C THR A 58 7.79 -1.09 -4.96
N ASN A 59 6.70 -0.36 -4.67
CA ASN A 59 5.39 -0.57 -5.27
C ASN A 59 5.40 -0.31 -6.79
N PRO A 60 5.18 -1.32 -7.65
CA PRO A 60 5.15 -1.15 -9.10
C PRO A 60 3.85 -0.52 -9.61
N TYR A 61 2.82 -0.39 -8.78
CA TYR A 61 1.49 0.11 -9.16
C TYR A 61 0.99 1.25 -8.25
N PRO A 62 1.61 2.46 -8.26
CA PRO A 62 1.34 3.54 -7.29
C PRO A 62 -0.09 4.10 -7.26
N LEU A 63 -0.85 3.92 -8.34
CA LEU A 63 -2.25 4.36 -8.43
C LEU A 63 -3.23 3.29 -7.92
N VAL A 64 -2.95 2.01 -8.20
CA VAL A 64 -3.82 0.90 -7.79
C VAL A 64 -3.57 0.52 -6.34
N VAL A 65 -2.29 0.47 -5.93
CA VAL A 65 -1.87 0.34 -4.54
C VAL A 65 -1.52 1.75 -4.04
N PRO A 66 -2.36 2.37 -3.19
CA PRO A 66 -2.32 3.80 -2.93
C PRO A 66 -1.23 4.19 -1.91
N CYS A 67 0.05 3.97 -2.27
CA CYS A 67 1.20 4.23 -1.39
C CYS A 67 1.32 5.70 -0.95
N HIS A 68 0.73 6.64 -1.69
CA HIS A 68 0.66 8.07 -1.33
C HIS A 68 -0.15 8.33 -0.04
N ARG A 69 -0.99 7.37 0.40
CA ARG A 69 -1.74 7.40 1.66
C ARG A 69 -0.89 7.03 2.88
N VAL A 70 0.35 6.55 2.68
CA VAL A 70 1.27 6.25 3.78
C VAL A 70 2.19 7.44 4.02
N LYS A 71 2.30 7.85 5.29
CA LYS A 71 3.09 9.01 5.74
C LYS A 71 4.04 8.63 6.89
N GLY A 72 4.90 9.58 7.26
CA GLY A 72 5.83 9.46 8.38
C GLY A 72 7.22 8.98 8.00
#